data_AF-A0A422NIL4-F1
#
_entry.id   AF-A0A422NIL4-F1
#
_cell.length_a   1.000
_cell.length_b   1.000
_cell.length_c   1.000
_cell.angle_alpha   90.00
_cell.angle_beta   90.00
_cell.angle_gamma   90.00
#
_symmetry.space_group_name_H-M   'P 1'
#
loop_
_entity.id
_entity.type
_entity.pdbx_description
1 polymer ?
#
loop_
_entity_poly.entity_id
_entity_poly.type
_entity_poly.pdbx_seq_one_letter_code
_entity_poly.pdbx_strand_id
1 'polypeptide(L)'
;MMSGARKRDRGDRGGPCRDHEDEQQQYQQPRVRYSELAPEAKLQKRRQERQEKKEMERTLSYFKSVQRALEEQASGAGDASTLASIVDGFFVELIKLLKADSTLHLLRNGVVCRVIESALTNSLLLHSKSLLYVLLGHVFDTVTSPTASYMMETLIASLAQALSALADAEADSFESEMTDGGPGVHTGSGVPSAATLVTCVVEELSERRGKSSYMTWLPALCAPSCWC
;
A
#
# COMPACT_ATOMS: atom_id res chain seq x y z
N MET A 1 46.14 -64.74 14.41
CA MET A 1 46.06 -63.65 13.41
C MET A 1 44.81 -62.84 13.76
N MET A 2 44.96 -61.68 14.41
CA MET A 2 45.06 -60.33 13.78
C MET A 2 43.78 -60.01 12.99
N SER A 3 43.02 -58.91 13.14
CA SER A 3 43.11 -57.64 13.86
C SER A 3 41.67 -57.04 13.74
N GLY A 4 41.11 -56.26 14.66
CA GLY A 4 41.55 -54.92 15.02
C GLY A 4 40.41 -53.92 14.75
N ALA A 5 40.03 -53.18 15.80
CA ALA A 5 39.00 -52.14 15.81
C ALA A 5 39.26 -51.04 14.77
N ARG A 6 38.19 -50.48 14.18
CA ARG A 6 38.24 -49.23 13.41
C ARG A 6 37.65 -48.09 14.23
N LYS A 7 38.58 -47.36 14.85
CA LYS A 7 38.46 -45.96 15.26
C LYS A 7 38.46 -45.11 13.99
N ARG A 8 37.54 -44.14 13.85
CA ARG A 8 37.75 -42.96 13.00
C ARG A 8 37.42 -41.71 13.80
N ASP A 9 38.48 -40.96 14.04
CA ASP A 9 38.53 -39.63 14.60
C ASP A 9 38.21 -38.57 13.52
N ARG A 10 37.65 -37.46 13.99
CA ARG A 10 37.69 -36.05 13.52
C ARG A 10 37.47 -35.68 12.06
N GLY A 11 36.55 -34.74 11.88
CA GLY A 11 36.42 -33.87 10.70
C GLY A 11 35.66 -32.60 11.04
N ASP A 12 36.29 -31.72 11.81
CA ASP A 12 35.96 -30.30 11.94
C ASP A 12 36.02 -29.64 10.55
N ARG A 13 34.88 -29.19 10.03
CA ARG A 13 34.79 -28.19 8.96
C ARG A 13 33.52 -27.37 9.17
N GLY A 14 33.72 -26.17 9.72
CA GLY A 14 32.77 -25.08 9.61
C GLY A 14 32.37 -24.86 8.15
N GLY A 15 31.07 -24.96 7.89
CA GLY A 15 30.45 -24.42 6.69
C GLY A 15 30.03 -22.98 6.97
N PRO A 16 30.28 -22.03 6.05
CA PRO A 16 29.89 -20.65 6.26
C PRO A 16 28.37 -20.54 6.30
N CYS A 17 27.84 -20.03 7.41
CA CYS A 17 26.49 -19.49 7.45
C CYS A 17 26.40 -18.42 6.37
N ARG A 18 25.50 -18.62 5.40
CA ARG A 18 25.11 -17.57 4.47
C ARG A 18 24.51 -16.44 5.29
N ASP A 19 25.27 -15.37 5.43
CA ASP A 19 24.76 -14.08 5.88
C ASP A 19 23.70 -13.64 4.89
N HIS A 20 22.45 -13.59 5.35
CA HIS A 20 21.39 -12.85 4.66
C HIS A 20 21.70 -11.37 4.84
N GLU A 21 22.28 -10.77 3.81
CA GLU A 21 22.29 -9.34 3.59
C GLU A 21 20.84 -8.88 3.34
N ASP A 22 20.17 -8.42 4.39
CA ASP A 22 19.00 -7.55 4.32
C ASP A 22 19.20 -6.40 5.32
N GLU A 23 20.14 -5.53 4.96
CA GLU A 23 20.29 -4.16 5.47
C GLU A 23 19.47 -3.25 4.55
N GLN A 24 18.37 -2.62 4.99
CA GLN A 24 18.25 -1.19 5.31
C GLN A 24 16.74 -0.92 5.24
N GLN A 25 16.03 -0.43 6.25
CA GLN A 25 16.15 0.89 6.86
C GLN A 25 15.42 0.81 8.21
N GLN A 26 16.17 0.93 9.30
CA GLN A 26 15.63 0.99 10.65
C GLN A 26 15.88 2.42 11.15
N TYR A 27 14.79 3.15 11.38
CA TYR A 27 14.78 4.52 11.87
C TYR A 27 15.66 4.70 13.12
N GLN A 28 16.26 5.89 13.23
CA GLN A 28 17.22 6.34 14.23
C GLN A 28 16.74 6.20 15.69
N GLN A 29 16.82 4.99 16.23
CA GLN A 29 17.01 4.74 17.66
C GLN A 29 18.44 4.23 17.87
N PRO A 30 19.05 4.39 19.05
CA PRO A 30 20.34 3.77 19.33
C PRO A 30 20.21 2.27 19.02
N ARG A 31 20.91 1.81 17.97
CA ARG A 31 20.92 0.39 17.55
C ARG A 31 21.63 -0.42 18.64
N VAL A 32 20.94 -0.69 19.73
CA VAL A 32 21.36 -1.70 20.71
C VAL A 32 21.36 -3.00 19.94
N ARG A 33 22.54 -3.59 19.74
CA ARG A 33 22.63 -4.85 18.99
C ARG A 33 21.79 -5.88 19.72
N TYR A 34 21.10 -6.73 18.98
CA TYR A 34 20.29 -7.79 19.59
C TYR A 34 21.11 -8.63 20.59
N SER A 35 22.42 -8.79 20.37
CA SER A 35 23.36 -9.44 21.28
C SER A 35 23.51 -8.76 22.65
N GLU A 36 23.34 -7.44 22.73
CA GLU A 36 23.53 -6.62 23.93
C GLU A 36 22.26 -6.49 24.78
N LEU A 37 21.11 -6.94 24.26
CA LEU A 37 19.86 -6.99 25.02
C LEU A 37 19.94 -8.00 26.16
N ALA A 38 19.38 -7.63 27.31
CA ALA A 38 19.17 -8.54 28.43
C ALA A 38 18.37 -9.79 27.97
N PRO A 39 18.63 -10.99 28.54
CA PRO A 39 17.95 -12.23 28.14
C PRO A 39 16.41 -12.12 28.13
N GLU A 40 15.84 -11.38 29.09
CA GLU A 40 14.40 -11.14 29.18
C GLU A 40 13.88 -10.23 28.05
N ALA A 41 14.62 -9.18 27.70
CA ALA A 41 14.30 -8.28 26.60
C ALA A 41 14.38 -8.99 25.23
N LYS A 42 15.34 -9.91 25.05
CA LYS A 42 15.44 -10.77 23.85
C LYS A 42 14.20 -11.67 23.70
N LEU A 43 13.71 -12.19 24.82
CA LEU A 43 12.56 -13.09 24.85
C LEU A 43 11.24 -12.35 24.62
N GLN A 44 11.08 -11.14 25.17
CA GLN A 44 9.96 -10.24 24.88
C GLN A 44 9.95 -9.81 23.40
N LYS A 45 11.09 -9.41 22.85
CA LYS A 45 11.21 -9.05 21.43
C LYS A 45 10.82 -10.20 20.50
N ARG A 46 11.27 -11.43 20.78
CA ARG A 46 10.82 -12.63 20.02
C ARG A 46 9.33 -12.91 20.14
N ARG A 47 8.69 -12.56 21.26
CA ARG A 47 7.24 -12.71 21.41
C ARG A 47 6.49 -11.70 20.54
N GLN A 48 6.95 -10.44 20.52
CA GLN A 48 6.41 -9.38 19.67
C GLN A 48 6.56 -9.72 18.19
N GLU A 49 7.76 -10.07 17.73
CA GLU A 49 8.01 -10.46 16.32
C GLU A 49 7.13 -11.63 15.87
N ARG A 50 6.87 -12.60 16.77
CA ARG A 50 5.95 -13.71 16.49
C ARG A 50 4.49 -13.28 16.44
N GLN A 51 4.08 -12.29 17.22
CA GLN A 51 2.72 -11.74 17.19
C GLN A 51 2.51 -10.95 15.90
N GLU A 52 3.41 -10.03 15.57
CA GLU A 52 3.37 -9.25 14.33
C GLU A 52 3.32 -10.15 13.09
N LYS A 53 4.16 -11.20 13.04
CA LYS A 53 4.13 -12.17 11.95
C LYS A 53 2.78 -12.88 11.83
N LYS A 54 2.18 -13.28 12.95
CA LYS A 54 0.86 -13.94 12.95
C LYS A 54 -0.25 -12.98 12.51
N GLU A 55 -0.20 -11.72 12.90
CA GLU A 55 -1.16 -10.70 12.48
C GLU A 55 -1.03 -10.38 11.00
N MET A 56 0.20 -10.27 10.49
CA MET A 56 0.48 -10.13 9.06
C MET A 56 -0.03 -11.34 8.27
N GLU A 57 0.20 -12.56 8.74
CA GLU A 57 -0.31 -13.78 8.09
C GLU A 57 -1.85 -13.82 8.06
N ARG A 58 -2.51 -13.43 9.16
CA ARG A 58 -3.98 -13.33 9.21
C ARG A 58 -4.52 -12.30 8.21
N THR A 59 -3.89 -11.13 8.16
CA THR A 59 -4.24 -10.07 7.22
C THR A 59 -4.11 -10.57 5.78
N LEU A 60 -2.98 -11.20 5.44
CA LEU A 60 -2.77 -11.75 4.10
C LEU A 60 -3.78 -12.86 3.75
N SER A 61 -4.17 -13.70 4.70
CA SER A 61 -5.22 -14.69 4.49
C SER A 61 -6.58 -14.05 4.19
N TYR A 62 -6.92 -12.95 4.88
CA TYR A 62 -8.12 -12.17 4.58
C TYR A 62 -8.08 -11.62 3.15
N PHE A 63 -7.01 -10.93 2.75
CA PHE A 63 -6.89 -10.39 1.39
C PHE A 63 -6.96 -11.47 0.31
N LYS A 64 -6.32 -12.63 0.52
CA LYS A 64 -6.43 -13.77 -0.40
C LYS A 64 -7.84 -14.34 -0.49
N SER A 65 -8.59 -14.33 0.61
CA SER A 65 -9.99 -14.75 0.61
C SER A 65 -10.85 -13.78 -0.20
N VAL A 66 -10.65 -12.47 -0.03
CA VAL A 66 -11.33 -11.44 -0.83
C VAL A 66 -10.98 -11.59 -2.30
N GLN A 67 -9.71 -11.81 -2.64
CA GLN A 67 -9.27 -12.03 -4.01
C GLN A 67 -10.05 -13.17 -4.68
N ARG A 68 -10.14 -14.32 -4.02
CA ARG A 68 -10.89 -15.47 -4.54
C ARG A 68 -12.37 -15.15 -4.71
N ALA A 69 -12.97 -14.47 -3.73
CA ALA A 69 -14.37 -14.08 -3.83
C ALA A 69 -14.61 -13.16 -5.04
N LEU A 70 -13.74 -12.17 -5.29
CA LEU A 70 -13.82 -11.29 -6.46
C LEU A 70 -13.66 -12.07 -7.78
N GLU A 71 -12.69 -12.99 -7.84
CA GLU A 71 -12.45 -13.85 -9.02
C GLU A 71 -13.64 -14.78 -9.30
N GLU A 72 -14.23 -15.37 -8.27
CA GLU A 72 -15.43 -16.22 -8.37
C GLU A 72 -16.62 -15.44 -8.93
N GLN A 73 -16.88 -14.23 -8.43
CA GLN A 73 -17.96 -13.39 -8.94
C GLN A 73 -17.70 -12.96 -10.40
N ALA A 74 -16.45 -12.61 -10.74
CA ALA A 74 -16.06 -12.21 -12.10
C ALA A 74 -16.19 -13.35 -13.13
N SER A 75 -16.07 -14.61 -12.70
CA SER A 75 -16.19 -15.79 -13.57
C SER A 75 -17.64 -16.15 -13.99
N GLY A 76 -18.62 -15.31 -13.64
CA GLY A 76 -20.03 -15.47 -14.04
C GLY A 76 -20.87 -16.30 -13.07
N ALA A 77 -20.34 -16.63 -11.89
CA ALA A 77 -21.05 -17.36 -10.84
C ALA A 77 -21.79 -16.45 -9.84
N GLY A 78 -21.71 -15.13 -10.00
CA GLY A 78 -22.06 -14.15 -8.98
C GLY A 78 -23.24 -13.24 -9.26
N ASP A 79 -24.00 -12.89 -8.22
CA ASP A 79 -24.97 -11.79 -8.24
C ASP A 79 -24.25 -10.45 -8.02
N ALA A 80 -24.59 -9.44 -8.82
CA ALA A 80 -24.03 -8.08 -8.70
C ALA A 80 -24.24 -7.50 -7.30
N SER A 81 -25.35 -7.85 -6.62
CA SER A 81 -25.61 -7.41 -5.24
C SER A 81 -24.61 -8.01 -4.23
N THR A 82 -24.19 -9.25 -4.46
CA THR A 82 -23.22 -9.96 -3.62
C THR A 82 -21.83 -9.40 -3.84
N LEU A 83 -21.46 -9.14 -5.10
CA LEU A 83 -20.20 -8.47 -5.44
C LEU A 83 -20.10 -7.08 -4.79
N ALA A 84 -21.15 -6.26 -4.88
CA ALA A 84 -21.20 -4.95 -4.23
C ALA A 84 -20.98 -5.07 -2.71
N SER A 85 -21.68 -6.00 -2.05
CA SER A 85 -21.55 -6.21 -0.60
C SER A 85 -20.13 -6.65 -0.19
N ILE A 86 -19.47 -7.47 -1.01
CA ILE A 86 -18.07 -7.88 -0.79
C ILE A 86 -17.14 -6.68 -0.90
N VAL A 87 -17.31 -5.87 -1.94
CA VAL A 87 -16.49 -4.68 -2.20
C VAL A 87 -16.68 -3.64 -1.08
N ASP A 88 -17.92 -3.35 -0.69
CA ASP A 88 -18.24 -2.44 0.41
C ASP A 88 -17.57 -2.89 1.71
N GLY A 89 -17.76 -4.15 2.09
CA GLY A 89 -17.16 -4.74 3.30
C GLY A 89 -15.63 -4.72 3.26
N PHE A 90 -15.04 -4.96 2.08
CA PHE A 90 -13.61 -4.91 1.88
C PHE A 90 -13.05 -3.49 2.08
N PHE A 91 -13.64 -2.47 1.47
CA PHE A 91 -13.17 -1.09 1.62
C PHE A 91 -13.33 -0.60 3.06
N VAL A 92 -14.41 -0.95 3.74
CA VAL A 92 -14.58 -0.62 5.17
C VAL A 92 -13.42 -1.17 6.00
N GLU A 93 -13.02 -2.43 5.79
CA GLU A 93 -11.94 -3.05 6.54
C GLU A 93 -10.56 -2.53 6.12
N LEU A 94 -10.32 -2.36 4.81
CA LEU A 94 -9.10 -1.77 4.27
C LEU A 94 -8.83 -0.39 4.88
N ILE A 95 -9.85 0.47 4.92
CA ILE A 95 -9.73 1.82 5.46
C ILE A 95 -9.39 1.79 6.96
N LYS A 96 -9.94 0.85 7.73
CA LYS A 96 -9.56 0.68 9.14
C LYS A 96 -8.10 0.25 9.28
N LEU A 97 -7.67 -0.73 8.48
CA LEU A 97 -6.30 -1.23 8.52
C LEU A 97 -5.29 -0.14 8.15
N LEU A 98 -5.56 0.65 7.11
CA LEU A 98 -4.69 1.74 6.69
C LEU A 98 -4.66 2.89 7.71
N LYS A 99 -5.79 3.23 8.34
CA LYS A 99 -5.82 4.21 9.43
C LYS A 99 -5.04 3.76 10.68
N ALA A 100 -4.98 2.45 10.93
CA ALA A 100 -4.20 1.88 12.02
C ALA A 100 -2.70 1.77 11.70
N ASP A 101 -2.33 1.77 10.40
CA ASP A 101 -0.95 1.65 9.90
C ASP A 101 -0.45 2.98 9.33
N SER A 102 0.08 3.85 10.19
CA SER A 102 0.65 5.15 9.79
C SER A 102 1.90 5.05 8.91
N THR A 103 2.44 3.85 8.73
CA THR A 103 3.64 3.59 7.91
C THR A 103 3.31 3.01 6.54
N LEU A 104 2.03 2.69 6.30
CA LEU A 104 1.52 2.01 5.11
C LEU A 104 2.34 0.78 4.73
N HIS A 105 2.85 0.05 5.74
CA HIS A 105 3.57 -1.20 5.53
C HIS A 105 2.71 -2.22 4.79
N LEU A 106 1.40 -2.20 4.99
CA LEU A 106 0.45 -3.03 4.26
C LEU A 106 0.56 -2.88 2.73
N LEU A 107 0.77 -1.65 2.23
CA LEU A 107 0.85 -1.35 0.80
C LEU A 107 2.21 -1.69 0.17
N ARG A 108 3.18 -2.13 0.97
CA ARG A 108 4.44 -2.69 0.46
C ARG A 108 4.27 -4.13 -0.02
N ASN A 109 3.12 -4.75 0.25
CA ASN A 109 2.82 -6.09 -0.20
C ASN A 109 2.10 -6.08 -1.55
N GLY A 110 2.76 -6.56 -2.60
CA GLY A 110 2.19 -6.58 -3.95
C GLY A 110 0.91 -7.42 -4.09
N VAL A 111 0.69 -8.45 -3.25
CA VAL A 111 -0.58 -9.19 -3.26
C VAL A 111 -1.71 -8.30 -2.75
N VAL A 112 -1.47 -7.56 -1.68
CA VAL A 112 -2.46 -6.63 -1.13
C VAL A 112 -2.81 -5.55 -2.14
N CYS A 113 -1.82 -4.92 -2.77
CA CYS A 113 -2.05 -3.93 -3.83
C CYS A 113 -2.91 -4.49 -4.97
N ARG A 114 -2.60 -5.69 -5.46
CA ARG A 114 -3.40 -6.33 -6.53
C ARG A 114 -4.85 -6.60 -6.13
N VAL A 115 -5.11 -6.97 -4.88
CA VAL A 115 -6.48 -7.16 -4.40
C VAL A 115 -7.23 -5.83 -4.35
N ILE A 116 -6.56 -4.76 -3.90
CA ILE A 116 -7.13 -3.40 -3.92
C ILE A 116 -7.43 -2.97 -5.35
N GLU A 117 -6.51 -3.17 -6.29
CA GLU A 117 -6.70 -2.90 -7.71
C GLU A 117 -7.91 -3.66 -8.28
N SER A 118 -8.02 -4.96 -8.01
CA SER A 118 -9.18 -5.75 -8.42
C SER A 118 -10.49 -5.24 -7.82
N ALA A 119 -10.50 -4.85 -6.54
CA ALA A 119 -11.70 -4.31 -5.90
C ALA A 119 -12.10 -2.93 -6.46
N LEU A 120 -11.11 -2.10 -6.84
CA LEU A 120 -11.35 -0.77 -7.42
C LEU A 120 -12.13 -0.83 -8.74
N THR A 121 -12.00 -1.91 -9.52
CA THR A 121 -12.75 -2.09 -10.77
C THR A 121 -14.26 -2.14 -10.60
N ASN A 122 -14.74 -2.53 -9.41
CA ASN A 122 -16.17 -2.63 -9.07
C ASN A 122 -16.57 -1.67 -7.95
N SER A 123 -15.72 -0.67 -7.68
CA SER A 123 -15.91 0.23 -6.53
C SER A 123 -16.82 1.41 -6.87
N LEU A 124 -17.56 1.87 -5.86
CA LEU A 124 -18.31 3.12 -5.91
C LEU A 124 -17.36 4.32 -5.72
N LEU A 125 -17.78 5.49 -6.20
CA LEU A 125 -17.03 6.74 -6.07
C LEU A 125 -16.59 7.00 -4.61
N LEU A 126 -17.45 6.71 -3.64
CA LEU A 126 -17.15 6.89 -2.22
C LEU A 126 -15.94 6.07 -1.76
N HIS A 127 -15.77 4.83 -2.23
CA HIS A 127 -14.64 3.99 -1.85
C HIS A 127 -13.32 4.58 -2.34
N SER A 128 -13.28 4.96 -3.62
CA SER A 128 -12.10 5.52 -4.25
C SER A 128 -11.72 6.85 -3.60
N LYS A 129 -12.72 7.70 -3.29
CA LYS A 129 -12.48 8.94 -2.53
C LYS A 129 -11.98 8.67 -1.11
N SER A 130 -12.59 7.73 -0.40
CA SER A 130 -12.20 7.39 0.98
C SER A 130 -10.79 6.84 1.04
N LEU A 131 -10.41 5.98 0.09
CA LEU A 131 -9.06 5.45 0.00
C LEU A 131 -8.06 6.56 -0.30
N LEU A 132 -8.34 7.42 -1.28
CA LEU A 132 -7.46 8.55 -1.58
C LEU A 132 -7.29 9.48 -0.38
N TYR A 133 -8.37 9.75 0.34
CA TYR A 133 -8.36 10.59 1.53
C TYR A 133 -7.48 10.02 2.65
N VAL A 134 -7.49 8.71 2.86
CA VAL A 134 -6.61 8.05 3.85
C VAL A 134 -5.15 8.07 3.44
N LEU A 135 -4.86 8.10 2.14
CA LEU A 135 -3.49 8.13 1.62
C LEU A 135 -2.88 9.54 1.60
N LEU A 136 -3.66 10.58 1.86
CA LEU A 136 -3.14 11.95 1.98
C LEU A 136 -2.07 12.03 3.08
N GLY A 137 -0.99 12.73 2.78
CA GLY A 137 0.22 12.79 3.60
C GLY A 137 1.27 11.72 3.26
N HIS A 138 0.87 10.70 2.49
CA HIS A 138 1.73 9.60 2.05
C HIS A 138 1.65 9.35 0.53
N VAL A 139 1.08 10.28 -0.23
CA VAL A 139 0.91 10.17 -1.68
C VAL A 139 2.27 9.99 -2.34
N PHE A 140 3.27 10.80 -1.97
CA PHE A 140 4.62 10.70 -2.55
C PHE A 140 5.26 9.31 -2.35
N ASP A 141 5.17 8.79 -1.12
CA ASP A 141 5.73 7.48 -0.78
C ASP A 141 4.97 6.35 -1.50
N THR A 142 3.67 6.53 -1.73
CA THR A 142 2.83 5.58 -2.45
C THR A 142 3.16 5.56 -3.94
N VAL A 143 3.30 6.72 -4.60
CA VAL A 143 3.60 6.79 -6.05
C VAL A 143 5.03 6.37 -6.38
N THR A 144 5.98 6.51 -5.44
CA THR A 144 7.37 6.07 -5.63
C THR A 144 7.61 4.62 -5.22
N SER A 145 6.64 3.99 -4.55
CA SER A 145 6.72 2.58 -4.18
C SER A 145 6.65 1.67 -5.42
N PRO A 146 7.53 0.66 -5.53
CA PRO A 146 7.52 -0.26 -6.67
C PRO A 146 6.24 -1.13 -6.74
N THR A 147 5.50 -1.24 -5.63
CA THR A 147 4.26 -2.04 -5.55
C THR A 147 3.01 -1.20 -5.48
N ALA A 148 3.04 -0.05 -4.77
CA ALA A 148 1.84 0.74 -4.51
C ALA A 148 1.56 1.78 -5.61
N SER A 149 2.52 2.06 -6.49
CA SER A 149 2.35 2.99 -7.61
C SER A 149 1.24 2.56 -8.56
N TYR A 150 1.20 1.27 -8.93
CA TYR A 150 0.15 0.70 -9.78
C TYR A 150 -1.24 0.77 -9.14
N MET A 151 -1.31 0.56 -7.82
CA MET A 151 -2.55 0.73 -7.07
C MET A 151 -3.01 2.19 -7.07
N MET A 152 -2.08 3.15 -6.89
CA MET A 152 -2.41 4.57 -6.96
C MET A 152 -2.88 4.99 -8.36
N GLU A 153 -2.25 4.49 -9.43
CA GLU A 153 -2.70 4.70 -10.80
C GLU A 153 -4.13 4.16 -11.00
N THR A 154 -4.38 2.94 -10.54
CA THR A 154 -5.71 2.31 -10.61
C THR A 154 -6.76 3.09 -9.81
N LEU A 155 -6.37 3.65 -8.66
CA LEU A 155 -7.23 4.48 -7.82
C LEU A 155 -7.65 5.77 -8.54
N ILE A 156 -6.69 6.46 -9.16
CA ILE A 156 -6.97 7.68 -9.92
C ILE A 156 -7.81 7.36 -11.17
N ALA A 157 -7.53 6.26 -11.85
CA ALA A 157 -8.34 5.81 -12.98
C ALA A 157 -9.79 5.47 -12.57
N SER A 158 -9.96 4.77 -11.44
CA SER A 158 -11.27 4.46 -10.87
C SER A 158 -12.06 5.72 -10.50
N LEU A 159 -11.41 6.72 -9.89
CA LEU A 159 -12.02 8.02 -9.62
C LEU A 159 -12.48 8.71 -10.91
N ALA A 160 -11.62 8.79 -11.92
CA ALA A 160 -11.95 9.43 -13.20
C ALA A 160 -13.12 8.73 -13.92
N GLN A 161 -13.15 7.40 -13.88
CA GLN A 161 -14.25 6.61 -14.43
C GLN A 161 -15.57 6.84 -13.69
N ALA A 162 -15.54 6.81 -12.36
CA ALA A 162 -16.73 7.04 -11.53
C ALA A 162 -17.27 8.46 -11.68
N LEU A 163 -16.39 9.47 -11.79
CA LEU A 163 -16.79 10.85 -12.04
C LEU A 163 -17.36 11.07 -13.44
N SER A 164 -16.78 10.42 -14.46
CA SER A 164 -17.35 10.45 -15.82
C SER A 164 -18.75 9.85 -15.84
N ALA A 165 -18.95 8.70 -15.20
CA ALA A 165 -20.27 8.08 -15.10
C ALA A 165 -21.27 8.96 -14.32
N LEU A 166 -20.81 9.68 -13.28
CA LEU A 166 -21.64 10.61 -12.53
C LEU A 166 -22.04 11.82 -13.37
N ALA A 167 -21.12 12.36 -14.18
CA ALA A 167 -21.39 13.47 -15.09
C ALA A 167 -22.49 13.12 -16.11
N ASP A 168 -22.49 11.88 -16.60
CA ASP A 168 -23.50 11.39 -17.56
C ASP A 168 -24.87 11.14 -16.89
N ALA A 169 -24.89 10.78 -15.60
CA ALA A 169 -26.11 10.39 -14.89
C ALA A 169 -26.79 11.55 -14.14
N GLU A 170 -26.03 12.38 -13.42
CA GLU A 170 -26.55 13.36 -12.46
C GLU A 170 -25.66 14.62 -12.43
N ALA A 171 -26.01 15.62 -13.25
CA ALA A 171 -25.22 16.85 -13.39
C ALA A 171 -24.99 17.59 -12.05
N ASP A 172 -26.03 17.73 -11.22
CA ASP A 172 -25.93 18.42 -9.91
C ASP A 172 -24.98 17.68 -8.96
N SER A 173 -25.03 16.34 -8.96
CA SER A 173 -24.13 15.50 -8.17
C SER A 173 -22.68 15.63 -8.64
N PHE A 174 -22.47 15.70 -9.97
CA PHE A 174 -21.15 15.95 -10.53
C PHE A 174 -20.62 17.34 -10.17
N GLU A 175 -21.42 18.40 -10.27
CA GLU A 175 -21.02 19.77 -9.88
C GLU A 175 -20.59 19.83 -8.40
N SER A 176 -21.31 19.12 -7.52
CA SER A 176 -20.94 19.01 -6.11
C SER A 176 -19.57 18.36 -5.90
N GLU A 177 -19.25 17.31 -6.67
CA GLU A 177 -17.93 16.66 -6.62
C GLU A 177 -16.80 17.50 -7.24
N MET A 178 -17.13 18.41 -8.18
CA MET A 178 -16.19 19.31 -8.82
C MET A 178 -15.96 20.62 -8.04
N THR A 179 -16.73 20.86 -6.98
CA THR A 179 -16.59 22.07 -6.16
C THR A 179 -15.41 21.94 -5.20
N ASP A 180 -14.36 22.73 -5.41
CA ASP A 180 -13.21 22.77 -4.50
C ASP A 180 -13.56 23.44 -3.16
N GLY A 181 -13.03 22.90 -2.06
CA GLY A 181 -13.45 23.17 -0.69
C GLY A 181 -14.82 22.58 -0.32
N GLY A 182 -15.47 21.86 -1.23
CA GLY A 182 -16.81 21.32 -1.05
C GLY A 182 -16.85 19.94 -0.34
N PRO A 183 -18.00 19.57 0.24
CA PRO A 183 -18.19 18.24 0.84
C PRO A 183 -18.47 17.12 -0.18
N GLY A 184 -18.73 17.46 -1.45
CA GLY A 184 -19.16 16.49 -2.47
C GLY A 184 -20.56 15.92 -2.22
N VAL A 185 -20.90 14.84 -2.93
CA VAL A 185 -22.22 14.19 -2.89
C VAL A 185 -22.43 13.43 -1.57
N HIS A 186 -21.35 12.97 -0.95
CA HIS A 186 -21.38 12.10 0.23
C HIS A 186 -21.19 12.89 1.53
N THR A 187 -21.99 13.93 1.76
CA THR A 187 -21.84 14.87 2.88
C THR A 187 -21.79 14.23 4.28
N GLY A 188 -22.50 13.10 4.48
CA GLY A 188 -22.51 12.35 5.74
C GLY A 188 -21.28 11.49 6.01
N SER A 189 -20.39 11.31 5.03
CA SER A 189 -19.20 10.45 5.15
C SER A 189 -17.99 11.15 5.77
N GLY A 190 -17.98 12.49 5.77
CA GLY A 190 -16.82 13.30 6.17
C GLY A 190 -15.66 13.29 5.16
N VAL A 191 -15.86 12.70 3.96
CA VAL A 191 -14.88 12.71 2.87
C VAL A 191 -15.17 13.91 1.96
N PRO A 192 -14.18 14.78 1.66
CA PRO A 192 -14.39 15.98 0.86
C PRO A 192 -14.68 15.66 -0.62
N SER A 193 -15.00 16.68 -1.42
CA SER A 193 -15.23 16.54 -2.87
C SER A 193 -14.02 15.95 -3.59
N ALA A 194 -14.27 15.30 -4.74
CA ALA A 194 -13.19 14.73 -5.55
C ALA A 194 -12.19 15.80 -6.03
N ALA A 195 -12.67 16.99 -6.41
CA ALA A 195 -11.81 18.13 -6.77
C ALA A 195 -10.83 18.48 -5.65
N THR A 196 -11.32 18.60 -4.41
CA THR A 196 -10.45 18.92 -3.26
C THR A 196 -9.42 17.83 -2.99
N LEU A 197 -9.79 16.56 -3.07
CA LEU A 197 -8.83 15.46 -2.91
C LEU A 197 -7.71 15.53 -3.96
N VAL A 198 -8.06 15.79 -5.21
CA VAL A 198 -7.09 15.92 -6.30
C VAL A 198 -6.19 17.14 -6.09
N THR A 199 -6.74 18.28 -5.67
CA THR A 199 -5.95 19.47 -5.31
C THR A 199 -4.92 19.12 -4.22
N CYS A 200 -5.33 18.48 -3.13
CA CYS A 200 -4.41 18.09 -2.05
C CYS A 200 -3.31 17.12 -2.53
N VAL A 201 -3.65 16.17 -3.41
CA VAL A 201 -2.67 15.26 -4.04
C VAL A 201 -1.62 16.04 -4.84
N VAL A 202 -2.06 16.99 -5.66
CA VAL A 202 -1.16 17.82 -6.49
C VAL A 202 -0.27 18.70 -5.63
N GLU A 203 -0.83 19.30 -4.57
CA GLU A 203 -0.08 20.09 -3.60
C GLU A 203 1.01 19.26 -2.91
N GLU A 204 0.66 18.08 -2.38
CA GLU A 204 1.62 17.19 -1.71
C GLU A 204 2.79 16.80 -2.62
N LEU A 205 2.48 16.44 -3.88
CA LEU A 205 3.50 16.12 -4.88
C LEU A 205 4.38 17.33 -5.23
N SER A 206 3.81 18.53 -5.26
CA SER A 206 4.51 19.77 -5.59
C SER A 206 5.44 20.22 -4.46
N GLU A 207 5.02 20.10 -3.20
CA GLU A 207 5.84 20.47 -2.04
C GLU A 207 7.12 19.62 -1.93
N ARG A 208 7.03 18.32 -2.25
CA ARG A 208 8.18 17.41 -2.24
C ARG A 208 9.16 17.71 -3.37
N ARG A 209 8.67 18.16 -4.54
CA ARG A 209 9.52 18.68 -5.63
C ARG A 209 10.24 19.98 -5.23
N GLY A 210 9.56 20.88 -4.51
CA GLY A 210 10.17 22.09 -3.95
C GLY A 210 11.27 21.81 -2.91
N LYS A 211 11.08 20.79 -2.05
CA LYS A 211 12.08 20.34 -1.07
C LYS A 211 13.27 19.61 -1.72
N SER A 212 13.08 18.96 -2.87
CA SER A 212 14.17 18.34 -3.63
C SER A 212 14.99 19.35 -4.45
N SER A 213 14.60 20.62 -4.53
CA SER A 213 15.27 21.62 -5.37
C SER A 213 16.58 22.16 -4.78
N TYR A 214 17.00 21.73 -3.57
CA TYR A 214 18.28 22.13 -2.96
C TYR A 214 19.39 21.07 -3.03
N MET A 215 19.15 19.91 -3.66
CA MET A 215 20.23 18.95 -3.96
C MET A 215 20.11 18.49 -5.41
N THR A 216 20.86 19.19 -6.27
CA THR A 216 21.57 18.66 -7.44
C THR A 216 20.93 17.48 -8.16
N TRP A 217 20.34 17.73 -9.35
CA TRP A 217 20.80 17.25 -10.66
C TRP A 217 19.87 17.84 -11.74
N LEU A 218 20.21 19.02 -12.23
CA LEU A 218 20.02 19.38 -13.65
C LEU A 218 21.44 19.30 -14.25
N PRO A 219 21.60 18.64 -15.40
CA PRO A 219 21.33 19.40 -16.61
C PRO A 219 20.66 18.61 -17.74
N ALA A 220 20.13 19.40 -18.68
CA ALA A 220 19.85 19.07 -20.07
C ALA A 220 18.61 18.20 -20.32
N LEU A 221 17.49 18.88 -20.61
CA LEU A 221 16.83 18.82 -21.92
C LEU A 221 15.59 19.71 -21.86
N CYS A 222 15.76 20.98 -22.23
CA CYS A 222 14.73 21.81 -22.87
C CYS A 222 15.31 23.21 -23.07
N ALA A 223 15.79 23.48 -24.27
CA ALA A 223 15.81 24.82 -24.82
C ALA A 223 15.35 24.73 -26.29
N PRO A 224 14.69 25.78 -26.80
CA PRO A 224 13.57 25.67 -27.71
C PRO A 224 13.92 26.15 -29.14
N SER A 225 13.05 25.81 -30.08
CA SER A 225 12.70 26.62 -31.27
C SER A 225 13.84 27.21 -32.12
N CYS A 226 14.16 26.56 -33.25
CA CYS A 226 14.58 27.27 -34.45
C CYS A 226 13.40 27.29 -35.44
N TRP A 227 12.68 28.40 -35.44
CA TRP A 227 11.93 28.89 -36.59
C TRP A 227 12.77 30.00 -37.23
N CYS A 228 13.32 29.72 -38.40
CA CYS A 228 13.61 30.63 -39.51
C CYS A 228 13.89 29.77 -40.74
#